data_AF-K1SGS9-F1
#
_entry.id   AF-K1SGS9-F1
#
_cell.length_a   1.000
_cell.length_b   1.000
_cell.length_c   1.000
_cell.angle_alpha   90.00
_cell.angle_beta   90.00
_cell.angle_gamma   90.00
#
_symmetry.space_group_name_H-M   'P 1'
#
loop_
_entity.id
_entity.type
_entity.pdbx_description
1 polymer ?
#
loop_
_entity_poly.entity_id
_entity_poly.type
_entity_poly.pdbx_seq_one_letter_code
_entity_poly.pdbx_strand_id
1 'polypeptide(L)'
;MAYDNSNVKPPIIDLLYPSEEQRRACLKRKAQIEQLPTEFEKDLMLAQLSEQLTPHNQYKMTAILGELCDDISVAEYRLDIIDDLLADSALTTTLRKVVDKMLVNDRTNIYKLTTPDSFTVLDTALTAFESYCECMEILHKLYEEKSSSIRSAGLKKLFDFFEGHYNSKHYKKLKAESEELRSAMTGKIRSATIGINFDENLVPISMGLVGFSDKMYEDSGTVIDSNFKLYGYKK
;
A
#
# COMPACT_ATOMS: atom_id res chain seq x y z
N MET A 1 -16.08 -9.81 -20.22
CA MET A 1 -14.85 -9.17 -20.70
C MET A 1 -13.70 -9.84 -19.99
N ALA A 2 -12.89 -10.63 -20.69
CA ALA A 2 -11.67 -11.21 -20.13
C ALA A 2 -10.73 -10.04 -19.77
N TYR A 3 -10.32 -9.97 -18.51
CA TYR A 3 -9.27 -9.06 -18.10
C TYR A 3 -7.96 -9.59 -18.68
N ASP A 4 -7.49 -9.00 -19.78
CA ASP A 4 -6.16 -9.27 -20.32
C ASP A 4 -5.10 -8.77 -19.32
N ASN A 5 -4.70 -9.67 -18.43
CA ASN A 5 -3.66 -9.42 -17.43
C ASN A 5 -2.24 -9.68 -17.96
N SER A 6 -2.06 -9.95 -19.25
CA SER A 6 -0.73 -10.19 -19.83
C SER A 6 0.19 -8.96 -19.75
N ASN A 7 -0.41 -7.76 -19.70
CA ASN A 7 0.29 -6.48 -19.56
C ASN A 7 0.37 -5.95 -18.11
N VAL A 8 -0.14 -6.69 -17.11
CA VAL A 8 -0.03 -6.29 -15.71
C VAL A 8 1.37 -6.65 -15.22
N LYS A 9 2.16 -5.62 -14.84
CA LYS A 9 3.47 -5.81 -14.21
C LYS A 9 3.38 -6.89 -13.13
N PRO A 10 4.31 -7.86 -13.11
CA PRO A 10 4.28 -8.91 -12.10
C PRO A 10 4.33 -8.27 -10.71
N PRO A 11 3.64 -8.86 -9.72
CA PRO A 11 3.75 -8.38 -8.36
C PRO A 11 5.21 -8.53 -7.90
N ILE A 12 5.65 -7.63 -7.02
CA ILE A 12 7.02 -7.65 -6.50
C ILE A 12 7.28 -8.96 -5.73
N ILE A 13 6.27 -9.41 -4.98
CA ILE A 13 6.22 -10.72 -4.34
C ILE A 13 4.94 -11.43 -4.77
N ASP A 14 5.07 -12.67 -5.25
CA ASP A 14 3.95 -13.48 -5.73
C ASP A 14 3.72 -14.68 -4.80
N LEU A 15 2.53 -14.74 -4.20
CA LEU A 15 2.12 -15.86 -3.35
C LEU A 15 1.37 -16.96 -4.12
N LEU A 16 1.07 -16.73 -5.41
CA LEU A 16 0.40 -17.71 -6.26
C LEU A 16 1.38 -18.47 -7.15
N TYR A 17 2.53 -17.88 -7.49
CA TYR A 17 3.51 -18.50 -8.36
C TYR A 17 4.93 -18.41 -7.78
N PRO A 18 5.75 -19.49 -7.85
CA PRO A 18 7.10 -19.47 -7.30
C PRO A 18 8.07 -18.58 -8.10
N SER A 19 7.80 -18.43 -9.41
CA SER A 19 8.61 -17.69 -10.37
C SER A 19 7.76 -17.00 -11.44
N GLU A 20 8.34 -16.00 -12.10
CA GLU A 20 7.70 -15.30 -13.22
C GLU A 20 7.46 -16.23 -14.42
N GLU A 21 8.36 -17.18 -14.68
CA GLU A 21 8.21 -18.16 -15.75
C GLU A 21 6.95 -19.01 -15.56
N GLN A 22 6.76 -19.54 -14.34
CA GLN A 22 5.57 -20.34 -14.01
C GLN A 22 4.30 -19.49 -14.03
N ARG A 23 4.36 -18.23 -13.57
CA ARG A 23 3.24 -17.28 -13.72
C ARG A 23 2.86 -17.11 -15.19
N ARG A 24 3.84 -16.88 -16.06
CA ARG A 24 3.60 -16.69 -17.50
C ARG A 24 3.06 -17.97 -18.15
N ALA A 25 3.55 -19.13 -17.76
CA ALA A 25 3.05 -20.42 -18.23
C ALA A 25 1.57 -20.61 -17.85
N CYS A 26 1.21 -20.37 -16.58
CA CYS A 26 -0.18 -20.42 -16.11
C CYS A 26 -1.08 -19.41 -16.82
N LEU A 27 -0.64 -18.16 -17.01
CA LEU A 27 -1.41 -17.15 -17.75
C LEU A 27 -1.65 -17.55 -19.21
N LYS A 28 -0.64 -18.12 -19.87
CA LYS A 28 -0.77 -18.64 -21.24
C LYS A 28 -1.77 -19.78 -21.30
N ARG A 29 -1.72 -20.70 -20.33
CA ARG A 29 -2.66 -21.82 -20.22
C ARG A 29 -4.09 -21.34 -19.98
N LYS A 30 -4.28 -20.38 -19.08
CA LYS A 30 -5.57 -19.74 -18.83
C LYS A 30 -6.16 -19.14 -20.10
N ALA A 31 -5.35 -18.41 -20.88
CA ALA A 31 -5.80 -17.84 -22.15
C ALA A 31 -6.25 -18.91 -23.17
N GLN A 32 -5.68 -20.12 -23.12
CA GLN A 32 -6.13 -21.26 -23.92
C GLN A 32 -7.45 -21.85 -23.38
N ILE A 33 -7.60 -21.96 -22.07
CA ILE A 33 -8.82 -22.45 -21.41
C ILE A 33 -10.01 -21.53 -21.67
N GLU A 34 -9.80 -20.21 -21.72
CA GLU A 34 -10.84 -19.23 -22.07
C GLU A 34 -11.41 -19.42 -23.49
N GLN A 35 -10.74 -20.19 -24.36
CA GLN A 35 -11.25 -20.57 -25.69
C GLN A 35 -12.09 -21.86 -25.67
N LEU A 36 -12.09 -22.60 -24.57
CA LEU A 36 -12.84 -23.83 -24.40
C LEU A 36 -14.26 -23.54 -23.87
N PRO A 37 -15.23 -24.46 -24.04
CA PRO A 37 -16.54 -24.34 -23.42
C PRO A 37 -16.42 -24.19 -21.90
N THR A 38 -17.06 -23.16 -21.34
CA THR A 38 -16.98 -22.82 -19.90
C THR A 38 -17.93 -23.66 -19.03
N GLU A 39 -18.47 -24.77 -19.54
CA GLU A 39 -19.41 -25.64 -18.82
C GLU A 39 -18.78 -26.23 -17.57
N PHE A 40 -17.47 -26.50 -17.60
CA PHE A 40 -16.72 -26.99 -16.44
C PHE A 40 -16.82 -26.03 -15.23
N GLU A 41 -16.94 -24.72 -15.43
CA GLU A 41 -17.06 -23.76 -14.33
C GLU A 41 -18.36 -23.97 -13.55
N LYS A 42 -19.43 -24.35 -14.26
CA LYS A 42 -20.73 -24.70 -13.67
C LYS A 42 -20.69 -26.07 -13.02
N ASP A 43 -20.13 -27.06 -13.71
CA ASP A 43 -20.05 -28.44 -13.21
C ASP A 43 -19.20 -28.55 -11.94
N LEU A 44 -18.11 -27.77 -11.87
CA LEU A 44 -17.27 -27.67 -10.67
C LEU A 44 -17.79 -26.64 -9.65
N MET A 45 -18.92 -25.98 -9.94
CA MET A 45 -19.53 -24.97 -9.06
C MET A 45 -18.56 -23.87 -8.60
N LEU A 46 -17.68 -23.42 -9.51
CA LEU A 46 -16.59 -22.50 -9.16
C LEU A 46 -17.10 -21.16 -8.62
N ALA A 47 -18.23 -20.67 -9.13
CA ALA A 47 -18.85 -19.44 -8.66
C ALA A 47 -19.30 -19.55 -7.20
N GLN A 48 -20.00 -20.64 -6.85
CA GLN A 48 -20.49 -20.89 -5.49
C GLN A 48 -19.33 -21.10 -4.51
N LEU A 49 -18.29 -21.84 -4.90
CA LEU A 49 -17.09 -22.00 -4.08
C LEU A 49 -16.39 -20.66 -3.85
N SER A 50 -16.28 -19.83 -4.89
CA SER A 50 -15.63 -18.52 -4.81
C SER A 50 -16.37 -17.54 -3.89
N GLU A 51 -17.70 -17.56 -3.93
CA GLU A 51 -18.57 -16.77 -3.05
C GLU A 51 -18.38 -17.19 -1.58
N GLN A 52 -18.32 -18.49 -1.30
CA GLN A 52 -18.11 -18.99 0.07
C GLN A 52 -16.70 -18.71 0.61
N LEU A 53 -15.67 -18.85 -0.22
CA LEU A 53 -14.28 -18.63 0.19
C LEU A 53 -13.95 -17.14 0.33
N THR A 54 -14.44 -16.30 -0.59
CA THR A 54 -14.09 -14.88 -0.68
C THR A 54 -15.27 -14.02 -1.15
N PRO A 55 -16.29 -13.78 -0.30
CA PRO A 55 -17.52 -13.09 -0.70
C PRO A 55 -17.29 -11.71 -1.36
N HIS A 56 -16.29 -10.98 -0.89
CA HIS A 56 -15.98 -9.62 -1.37
C HIS A 56 -15.00 -9.58 -2.55
N ASN A 57 -14.50 -10.74 -3.01
CA ASN A 57 -13.50 -10.83 -4.06
C ASN A 57 -13.65 -12.09 -4.94
N GLN A 58 -14.89 -12.59 -5.03
CA GLN A 58 -15.19 -13.89 -5.65
C GLN A 58 -14.70 -13.99 -7.09
N TYR A 59 -14.73 -12.90 -7.87
CA TYR A 59 -14.24 -12.90 -9.26
C TYR A 59 -12.75 -13.27 -9.37
N LYS A 60 -11.90 -12.82 -8.43
CA LYS A 60 -10.48 -13.21 -8.42
C LYS A 60 -10.32 -14.67 -8.04
N MET A 61 -11.11 -15.15 -7.06
CA MET A 61 -11.08 -16.56 -6.67
C MET A 61 -11.55 -17.47 -7.81
N THR A 62 -12.64 -17.11 -8.51
CA THR A 62 -13.11 -17.87 -9.68
C THR A 62 -12.03 -17.89 -10.76
N ALA A 63 -11.34 -16.78 -11.00
CA ALA A 63 -10.24 -16.72 -11.95
C ALA A 63 -9.03 -17.58 -11.58
N ILE A 64 -8.75 -17.76 -10.28
CA ILE A 64 -7.67 -18.64 -9.77
C ILE A 64 -8.10 -20.12 -9.87
N LEU A 65 -9.32 -20.44 -9.43
CA LEU A 65 -9.83 -21.81 -9.50
C LEU A 65 -10.01 -22.28 -10.95
N GLY A 66 -10.50 -21.40 -11.83
CA GLY A 66 -10.67 -21.66 -13.26
C GLY A 66 -9.35 -21.72 -14.03
N GLU A 67 -8.22 -21.35 -13.43
CA GLU A 67 -6.90 -21.63 -13.99
C GLU A 67 -6.63 -23.13 -14.10
N LEU A 68 -7.30 -23.94 -13.26
CA LEU A 68 -7.20 -25.42 -13.21
C LEU A 68 -5.75 -25.94 -13.14
N CYS A 69 -4.86 -25.22 -12.45
CA CYS A 69 -3.41 -25.45 -12.40
C CYS A 69 -3.00 -26.94 -12.46
N ASP A 70 -2.16 -27.29 -13.43
CA ASP A 70 -1.63 -28.64 -13.67
C ASP A 70 -0.13 -28.76 -13.38
N ASP A 71 0.54 -27.66 -13.02
CA ASP A 71 1.93 -27.67 -12.58
C ASP A 71 2.01 -28.05 -11.09
N ILE A 72 2.57 -29.24 -10.83
CA ILE A 72 2.76 -29.80 -9.49
C ILE A 72 3.58 -28.83 -8.61
N SER A 73 4.62 -28.22 -9.14
CA SER A 73 5.51 -27.35 -8.37
C SER A 73 4.83 -26.05 -7.96
N VAL A 74 3.89 -25.54 -8.78
CA VAL A 74 3.04 -24.39 -8.41
C VAL A 74 2.02 -24.80 -7.36
N ALA A 75 1.42 -25.99 -7.49
CA ALA A 75 0.47 -26.51 -6.50
C ALA A 75 1.12 -26.70 -5.13
N GLU A 76 2.30 -27.33 -5.06
CA GLU A 76 3.07 -27.52 -3.83
C GLU A 76 3.44 -26.18 -3.19
N TYR A 77 3.91 -25.20 -3.98
CA TYR A 77 4.22 -23.86 -3.47
C TYR A 77 3.02 -23.16 -2.81
N ARG A 78 1.83 -23.28 -3.42
CA ARG A 78 0.58 -22.71 -2.86
C ARG A 78 0.15 -23.46 -1.60
N LEU A 79 0.27 -24.79 -1.60
CA LEU A 79 -0.09 -25.63 -0.45
C LEU A 79 0.82 -25.37 0.74
N ASP A 80 2.13 -25.22 0.54
CA ASP A 80 3.06 -24.86 1.63
C ASP A 80 2.64 -23.56 2.32
N ILE A 81 2.23 -22.55 1.56
CA ILE A 81 1.75 -21.27 2.10
C ILE A 81 0.46 -21.47 2.89
N ILE A 82 -0.48 -22.26 2.35
CA ILE A 82 -1.74 -22.58 3.03
C ILE A 82 -1.47 -23.35 4.32
N ASP A 83 -0.54 -24.30 4.33
CA ASP A 83 -0.16 -25.08 5.51
C ASP A 83 0.41 -24.19 6.62
N ASP A 84 1.29 -23.24 6.30
CA ASP A 84 1.76 -22.26 7.29
C ASP A 84 0.60 -21.42 7.86
N LEU A 85 -0.33 -20.96 6.99
CA LEU A 85 -1.49 -20.17 7.40
C LEU A 85 -2.48 -20.97 8.26
N LEU A 86 -2.67 -22.25 7.99
CA LEU A 86 -3.54 -23.15 8.76
C LEU A 86 -2.89 -23.59 10.07
N ALA A 87 -1.57 -23.75 10.09
CA ALA A 87 -0.82 -24.17 11.27
C ALA A 87 -0.85 -23.12 12.40
N ASP A 88 -0.99 -21.83 12.05
CA ASP A 88 -1.05 -20.74 13.01
C ASP A 88 -2.21 -19.76 12.72
N SER A 89 -3.29 -19.89 13.50
CA SER A 89 -4.45 -19.00 13.38
C SER A 89 -4.12 -17.54 13.76
N ALA A 90 -3.11 -17.29 14.60
CA ALA A 90 -2.68 -15.93 14.94
C ALA A 90 -1.93 -15.27 13.78
N LEU A 91 -1.12 -16.04 13.03
CA LEU A 91 -0.50 -15.58 11.78
C LEU A 91 -1.58 -15.14 10.78
N THR A 92 -2.54 -16.03 10.50
CA THR A 92 -3.64 -15.75 9.55
C THR A 92 -4.49 -14.55 9.98
N THR A 93 -4.84 -14.48 11.26
CA THR A 93 -5.64 -13.37 11.81
C THR A 93 -4.90 -12.04 11.69
N THR A 94 -3.60 -12.02 11.99
CA THR A 94 -2.78 -10.81 11.94
C THR A 94 -2.57 -10.34 10.49
N LEU A 95 -2.24 -11.25 9.56
CA LEU A 95 -2.12 -10.92 8.15
C LEU A 95 -3.44 -10.38 7.58
N ARG A 96 -4.58 -11.00 7.91
CA ARG A 96 -5.90 -10.51 7.49
C ARG A 96 -6.17 -9.11 8.04
N LYS A 97 -5.87 -8.85 9.32
CA LYS A 97 -6.00 -7.52 9.93
C LYS A 97 -5.19 -6.47 9.16
N VAL A 98 -3.94 -6.79 8.80
CA VAL A 98 -3.08 -5.87 8.03
C VAL A 98 -3.66 -5.62 6.65
N VAL A 99 -4.06 -6.67 5.92
CA VAL A 99 -4.68 -6.55 4.59
C VAL A 99 -5.94 -5.68 4.65
N ASP A 100 -6.84 -5.94 5.60
CA ASP A 100 -8.08 -5.19 5.76
C ASP A 100 -7.79 -3.72 6.06
N LYS A 101 -6.83 -3.44 6.95
CA LYS A 101 -6.40 -2.07 7.29
C LYS A 101 -5.80 -1.35 6.08
N MET A 102 -4.94 -2.02 5.30
CA MET A 102 -4.37 -1.44 4.09
C MET A 102 -5.44 -1.17 3.03
N LEU A 103 -6.40 -2.08 2.84
CA LEU A 103 -7.50 -1.88 1.89
C LEU A 103 -8.41 -0.70 2.27
N VAL A 104 -8.70 -0.54 3.57
CA VAL A 104 -9.43 0.63 4.05
C VAL A 104 -8.61 1.90 3.79
N ASN A 105 -7.34 1.90 4.19
CA ASN A 105 -6.46 3.06 4.03
C ASN A 105 -6.32 3.51 2.56
N ASP A 106 -6.18 2.54 1.64
CA ASP A 106 -6.12 2.77 0.21
C ASP A 106 -7.38 3.51 -0.28
N ARG A 107 -8.56 2.94 0.04
CA ARG A 107 -9.88 3.48 -0.36
C ARG A 107 -10.22 4.83 0.27
N THR A 108 -9.85 5.06 1.52
CA THR A 108 -10.29 6.25 2.26
C THR A 108 -9.33 7.42 2.11
N ASN A 109 -8.03 7.14 2.10
CA ASN A 109 -7.00 8.16 2.27
C ASN A 109 -6.11 8.28 1.02
N ILE A 110 -5.61 7.16 0.47
CA ILE A 110 -4.63 7.20 -0.64
C ILE A 110 -5.27 7.65 -1.95
N TYR A 111 -6.43 7.13 -2.35
CA TYR A 111 -7.10 7.58 -3.59
C TYR A 111 -7.57 9.04 -3.53
N LYS A 112 -7.61 9.65 -2.34
CA LYS A 112 -7.98 11.05 -2.13
C LYS A 112 -6.77 11.98 -2.00
N LEU A 113 -5.55 11.45 -2.10
CA LEU A 113 -4.33 12.25 -2.17
C LEU A 113 -4.25 12.97 -3.53
N THR A 114 -4.97 14.08 -3.66
CA THR A 114 -4.63 15.12 -4.63
C THR A 114 -3.44 15.93 -4.08
N THR A 115 -2.79 16.75 -4.91
CA THR A 115 -1.83 17.76 -4.42
C THR A 115 -2.45 18.50 -3.23
N PRO A 116 -1.87 18.42 -2.01
CA PRO A 116 -2.46 19.06 -0.85
C PRO A 116 -2.52 20.57 -1.06
N ASP A 117 -3.71 21.11 -1.24
CA ASP A 117 -3.96 22.56 -1.38
C ASP A 117 -4.40 23.20 -0.06
N SER A 118 -4.56 22.38 0.99
CA SER A 118 -5.07 22.77 2.29
C SER A 118 -4.54 21.88 3.41
N PHE A 119 -4.48 22.43 4.63
CA PHE A 119 -4.09 21.69 5.84
C PHE A 119 -4.99 20.49 6.14
N THR A 120 -6.25 20.50 5.68
CA THR A 120 -7.17 19.35 5.79
C THR A 120 -6.78 18.18 4.90
N VAL A 121 -6.24 18.45 3.70
CA VAL A 121 -5.72 17.40 2.81
C VAL A 121 -4.41 16.85 3.38
N LEU A 122 -3.58 17.71 3.98
CA LEU A 122 -2.37 17.28 4.70
C LEU A 122 -2.70 16.34 5.87
N ASP A 123 -3.76 16.61 6.63
CA ASP A 123 -4.23 15.74 7.72
C ASP A 123 -4.65 14.34 7.25
N THR A 124 -5.37 14.30 6.14
CA THR A 124 -5.79 13.03 5.51
C THR A 124 -4.56 12.25 5.01
N ALA A 125 -3.61 12.93 4.39
CA ALA A 125 -2.35 12.34 3.93
C ALA A 125 -1.56 11.72 5.08
N LEU A 126 -1.47 12.46 6.19
CA LEU A 126 -0.75 12.02 7.37
C LEU A 126 -1.40 10.80 8.03
N THR A 127 -2.73 10.78 8.10
CA THR A 127 -3.50 9.63 8.56
C THR A 127 -3.22 8.39 7.69
N ALA A 128 -3.01 8.60 6.38
CA ALA A 128 -2.64 7.54 5.46
C ALA A 128 -1.26 6.95 5.78
N PHE A 129 -0.26 7.81 6.02
CA PHE A 129 1.10 7.39 6.35
C PHE A 129 1.18 6.70 7.70
N GLU A 130 0.46 7.19 8.71
CA GLU A 130 0.38 6.56 10.04
C GLU A 130 -0.23 5.17 9.96
N SER A 131 -1.34 5.02 9.21
CA SER A 131 -1.98 3.72 9.00
C SER A 131 -1.04 2.73 8.30
N TYR A 132 -0.24 3.20 7.34
CA TYR A 132 0.80 2.41 6.71
C TYR A 132 1.92 2.01 7.69
N CYS A 133 2.45 2.96 8.48
CA CYS A 133 3.48 2.69 9.48
C CYS A 133 2.99 1.68 10.52
N GLU A 134 1.75 1.80 11.00
CA GLU A 134 1.18 0.85 11.95
C GLU A 134 1.09 -0.57 11.35
N CYS A 135 0.70 -0.70 10.07
CA CYS A 135 0.74 -1.99 9.38
C CYS A 135 2.16 -2.57 9.33
N MET A 136 3.18 -1.73 9.06
CA MET A 136 4.58 -2.14 9.04
C MET A 136 5.07 -2.60 10.43
N GLU A 137 4.69 -1.90 11.51
CA GLU A 137 5.02 -2.33 12.88
C GLU A 137 4.35 -3.66 13.24
N ILE A 138 3.07 -3.86 12.87
CA ILE A 138 2.36 -5.11 13.10
C ILE A 138 3.04 -6.27 12.36
N LEU A 139 3.44 -6.06 11.09
CA LEU A 139 4.13 -7.07 10.30
C LEU A 139 5.52 -7.37 10.86
N HIS A 140 6.27 -6.36 11.29
CA HIS A 140 7.58 -6.53 11.90
C HIS A 140 7.51 -7.36 13.18
N LYS A 141 6.58 -7.01 14.09
CA LYS A 141 6.35 -7.79 15.31
C LYS A 141 5.96 -9.24 15.01
N LEU A 142 5.10 -9.45 14.02
CA LEU A 142 4.69 -10.78 13.58
C LEU A 142 5.89 -11.57 13.04
N TYR A 143 6.79 -10.91 12.30
CA TYR A 143 8.03 -11.52 11.82
C TYR A 143 8.95 -11.93 12.98
N GLU A 144 9.18 -11.06 13.96
CA GLU A 144 10.00 -11.38 15.14
C GLU A 144 9.45 -12.61 15.89
N GLU A 145 8.13 -12.71 16.02
CA GLU A 145 7.48 -13.79 16.75
C GLU A 145 7.42 -15.11 15.97
N LYS A 146 7.23 -15.07 14.65
CA LYS A 146 6.79 -16.23 13.85
C LYS A 146 7.73 -16.65 12.73
N SER A 147 8.69 -15.82 12.33
CA SER A 147 9.57 -16.08 11.17
C SER A 147 10.26 -17.45 11.22
N SER A 148 10.72 -17.85 12.41
CA SER A 148 11.41 -19.14 12.62
C SER A 148 10.51 -20.37 12.39
N SER A 149 9.19 -20.23 12.57
CA SER A 149 8.23 -21.32 12.36
C SER A 149 7.70 -21.43 10.93
N ILE A 150 7.85 -20.37 10.12
CA ILE A 150 7.37 -20.34 8.74
C ILE A 150 8.22 -21.26 7.88
N ARG A 151 7.57 -22.14 7.11
CA ARG A 151 8.24 -23.12 6.25
C ARG A 151 8.22 -22.68 4.79
N SER A 152 7.07 -22.21 4.33
CA SER A 152 6.81 -21.88 2.94
C SER A 152 7.76 -20.83 2.39
N ALA A 153 8.25 -21.08 1.18
CA ALA A 153 9.10 -20.14 0.48
C ALA A 153 8.37 -18.82 0.19
N GLY A 154 7.06 -18.86 -0.05
CA GLY A 154 6.26 -17.68 -0.36
C GLY A 154 6.13 -16.71 0.81
N LEU A 155 5.78 -17.20 2.01
CA LEU A 155 5.69 -16.33 3.17
C LEU A 155 7.07 -15.83 3.61
N LYS A 156 8.14 -16.63 3.49
CA LYS A 156 9.51 -16.16 3.72
C LYS A 156 9.86 -14.98 2.81
N LYS A 157 9.65 -15.12 1.50
CA LYS A 157 9.88 -14.03 0.52
C LYS A 157 9.05 -12.79 0.87
N LEU A 158 7.80 -12.96 1.28
CA LEU A 158 6.93 -11.86 1.70
C LEU A 158 7.49 -11.11 2.91
N PHE A 159 7.87 -11.84 3.95
CA PHE A 159 8.43 -11.24 5.15
C PHE A 159 9.80 -10.60 4.89
N ASP A 160 10.69 -11.25 4.13
CA ASP A 160 11.99 -10.69 3.76
C ASP A 160 11.82 -9.36 3.01
N PHE A 161 10.83 -9.30 2.11
CA PHE A 161 10.50 -8.06 1.40
C PHE A 161 10.05 -6.95 2.35
N PHE A 162 9.14 -7.25 3.26
CA PHE A 162 8.65 -6.26 4.23
C PHE A 162 9.75 -5.82 5.20
N GLU A 163 10.55 -6.75 5.73
CA GLU A 163 11.66 -6.45 6.62
C GLU A 163 12.75 -5.61 5.94
N GLY A 164 12.99 -5.85 4.65
CA GLY A 164 13.87 -4.98 3.85
C GLY A 164 13.36 -3.53 3.81
N HIS A 165 12.05 -3.33 3.70
CA HIS A 165 11.43 -2.00 3.70
C HIS A 165 11.42 -1.39 5.10
N TYR A 166 11.05 -2.17 6.12
CA TYR A 166 11.04 -1.75 7.52
C TYR A 166 12.42 -1.27 7.98
N ASN A 167 13.48 -1.96 7.56
CA ASN A 167 14.85 -1.62 7.93
C ASN A 167 15.46 -0.51 7.07
N SER A 168 14.77 -0.09 6.00
CA SER A 168 15.27 0.92 5.08
C SER A 168 15.39 2.31 5.73
N LYS A 169 16.40 3.08 5.30
CA LYS A 169 16.54 4.49 5.72
C LYS A 169 15.33 5.32 5.33
N HIS A 170 14.71 5.00 4.18
CA HIS A 170 13.55 5.72 3.67
C HIS A 170 12.34 5.57 4.59
N TYR A 171 12.00 4.34 4.98
CA TYR A 171 10.90 4.09 5.92
C TYR A 171 11.12 4.76 7.27
N LYS A 172 12.33 4.61 7.84
CA LYS A 172 12.67 5.23 9.13
C LYS A 172 12.54 6.75 9.10
N LYS A 173 12.96 7.36 7.99
CA LYS A 173 12.79 8.80 7.76
C LYS A 173 11.31 9.19 7.62
N LEU A 174 10.54 8.48 6.78
CA LEU A 174 9.11 8.72 6.59
C LEU A 174 8.33 8.65 7.91
N LYS A 175 8.61 7.62 8.73
CA LYS A 175 7.97 7.45 10.04
C LYS A 175 8.27 8.63 10.96
N ALA A 176 9.55 9.00 11.10
CA ALA A 176 9.97 10.12 11.94
C ALA A 176 9.36 11.47 11.48
N GLU A 177 9.39 11.75 10.18
CA GLU A 177 8.80 12.97 9.61
C GLU A 177 7.28 13.00 9.78
N SER A 178 6.60 11.85 9.67
CA SER A 178 5.16 11.75 9.91
C SER A 178 4.81 12.03 11.37
N GLU A 179 5.55 11.46 12.32
CA GLU A 179 5.35 11.69 13.76
C GLU A 179 5.59 13.17 14.13
N GLU A 180 6.66 13.77 13.61
CA GLU A 180 6.97 15.19 13.80
C GLU A 180 5.84 16.08 13.26
N LEU A 181 5.41 15.83 12.02
CA LEU A 181 4.34 16.60 11.39
C LEU A 181 3.02 16.44 12.15
N ARG A 182 2.71 15.24 12.66
CA ARG A 182 1.48 15.01 13.44
C ARG A 182 1.50 15.80 14.74
N SER A 183 2.62 15.78 15.44
CA SER A 183 2.82 16.56 16.66
C SER A 183 2.65 18.06 16.38
N ALA A 184 3.19 18.54 15.27
CA ALA A 184 3.03 19.93 14.85
C ALA A 184 1.57 20.31 14.63
N MET A 185 0.84 19.50 13.86
CA MET A 185 -0.55 19.80 13.50
C MET A 185 -1.52 19.68 14.68
N THR A 186 -1.25 18.79 15.64
CA THR A 186 -2.03 18.68 16.88
C THR A 186 -1.71 19.81 17.87
N GLY A 187 -0.53 20.43 17.74
CA GLY A 187 -0.19 21.68 18.40
C GLY A 187 -0.89 22.91 17.79
N LYS A 188 -0.49 24.09 18.24
CA LYS A 188 -0.92 25.35 17.63
C LYS A 188 0.11 25.80 16.61
N ILE A 189 0.01 25.37 15.35
CA ILE A 189 0.78 26.01 14.27
C ILE A 189 0.28 27.44 14.15
N ARG A 190 1.16 28.41 14.42
CA ARG A 190 0.88 29.85 14.32
C ARG A 190 1.60 30.53 13.18
N SER A 191 2.65 29.91 12.63
CA SER A 191 3.30 30.33 11.39
C SER A 191 3.95 29.15 10.68
N ALA A 192 4.19 29.31 9.38
CA ALA A 192 4.83 28.33 8.52
C ALA A 192 5.86 29.02 7.63
N THR A 193 7.02 28.38 7.46
CA THR A 193 8.03 28.78 6.48
C THR A 193 7.77 28.03 5.19
N ILE A 194 7.65 28.78 4.10
CA ILE A 194 7.32 28.26 2.79
C ILE A 194 8.48 28.54 1.85
N GLY A 195 8.94 27.51 1.17
CA GLY A 195 9.85 27.63 0.04
C GLY A 195 9.05 27.79 -1.24
N ILE A 196 9.40 28.79 -2.05
CA ILE A 196 8.80 29.02 -3.37
C ILE A 196 9.92 28.89 -4.40
N ASN A 197 9.75 27.97 -5.34
CA ASN A 197 10.62 27.87 -6.51
C ASN A 197 10.07 28.78 -7.60
N PHE A 198 10.98 29.48 -8.28
CA PHE A 198 10.67 30.36 -9.40
C PHE A 198 11.35 29.85 -10.67
N ASP A 199 10.78 30.18 -11.82
CA ASP A 199 11.46 30.02 -13.11
C ASP A 199 12.46 31.16 -13.37
N GLU A 200 13.07 31.15 -14.55
CA GLU A 200 14.05 32.16 -14.99
C GLU A 200 13.49 33.59 -15.03
N ASN A 201 12.17 33.76 -15.06
CA ASN A 201 11.47 35.04 -15.12
C ASN A 201 10.89 35.45 -13.75
N LEU A 202 11.29 34.79 -12.66
CA LEU A 202 10.74 35.00 -11.32
C LEU A 202 9.22 34.73 -11.22
N VAL A 203 8.69 33.83 -12.04
CA VAL A 203 7.32 33.33 -11.93
C VAL A 203 7.31 32.12 -10.99
N PRO A 204 6.46 32.10 -9.94
CA PRO A 204 6.36 30.94 -9.05
C PRO A 204 5.92 29.69 -9.82
N ILE A 205 6.66 28.60 -9.69
CA ILE A 205 6.36 27.30 -10.34
C ILE A 205 6.01 26.18 -9.37
N SER A 206 6.51 26.24 -8.14
CA SER A 206 6.14 25.28 -7.10
C SER A 206 6.37 25.86 -5.71
N MET A 207 5.70 25.29 -4.73
CA MET A 207 5.79 25.70 -3.34
C MET A 207 5.88 24.47 -2.45
N GLY A 208 6.65 24.55 -1.36
CA GLY A 208 6.76 23.50 -0.36
C GLY A 208 6.78 24.07 1.05
N LEU A 209 6.22 23.32 2.00
CA LEU A 209 6.37 23.62 3.42
C LEU A 209 7.79 23.24 3.85
N VAL A 210 8.54 24.22 4.35
CA VAL A 210 9.94 24.06 4.80
C VAL A 210 10.02 23.91 6.32
N GLY A 211 9.11 24.56 7.04
CA GLY A 211 9.04 24.47 8.49
C GLY A 211 7.76 25.08 9.04
N PHE A 212 7.52 24.89 10.34
CA PHE A 212 6.37 25.44 11.05
C PHE A 212 6.81 25.91 12.44
N SER A 213 6.02 26.79 13.04
CA SER A 213 6.28 27.31 14.39
C SER A 213 4.97 27.49 15.16
N ASP A 214 5.08 27.34 16.48
CA ASP A 214 4.03 27.64 17.45
C ASP A 214 3.93 29.14 17.80
N LYS A 215 4.86 29.95 17.27
CA LYS A 215 4.86 31.42 17.37
C LYS A 215 4.34 32.04 16.08
N MET A 216 3.72 33.21 16.20
CA MET A 216 3.38 34.01 15.03
C MET A 216 4.68 34.50 14.38
N TYR A 217 4.66 34.66 13.06
CA TYR A 217 5.74 35.33 12.36
C TYR A 217 5.77 36.79 12.81
N GLU A 218 6.91 37.23 13.34
CA GLU A 218 7.16 38.61 13.73
C GLU A 218 7.93 39.29 12.60
N ASP A 219 7.40 40.42 12.13
CA ASP A 219 8.01 41.23 11.07
C ASP A 219 9.40 41.71 11.50
N SER A 220 10.40 41.40 10.68
CA SER A 220 11.79 41.78 10.90
C SER A 220 12.05 43.28 10.70
N GLY A 221 11.07 44.04 10.18
CA GLY A 221 11.17 45.46 9.90
C GLY A 221 12.07 45.79 8.72
N THR A 222 12.50 44.78 7.96
CA THR A 222 13.37 44.97 6.79
C THR A 222 12.58 45.46 5.59
N VAL A 223 13.27 46.10 4.64
CA VAL A 223 12.67 46.56 3.38
C VAL A 223 12.06 45.39 2.61
N ILE A 224 12.67 44.20 2.67
CA ILE A 224 12.17 43.00 2.00
C ILE A 224 10.83 42.56 2.62
N ASP A 225 10.78 42.47 3.95
CA ASP A 225 9.59 42.07 4.71
C ASP A 225 8.44 43.08 4.57
N SER A 226 8.80 44.37 4.46
CA SER A 226 7.82 45.46 4.31
C SER A 226 7.14 45.51 2.94
N ASN A 227 7.82 45.05 1.87
CA ASN A 227 7.31 45.12 0.50
C ASN A 227 6.65 43.81 0.01
N PHE A 228 6.93 42.67 0.64
CA PHE A 228 6.34 41.37 0.30
C PHE A 228 5.30 40.91 1.34
N LYS A 229 4.22 41.68 1.49
CA LYS A 229 3.08 41.34 2.38
C LYS A 229 1.85 40.91 1.58
N LEU A 230 1.36 39.71 1.85
CA LEU A 230 0.00 39.31 1.51
C LEU A 230 -0.95 39.89 2.58
N TYR A 231 -1.65 40.97 2.26
CA TYR A 231 -2.72 41.49 3.11
C TYR A 231 -3.91 40.53 3.07
N GLY A 232 -4.05 39.69 4.10
CA GLY A 232 -5.28 38.95 4.34
C GLY A 232 -6.38 39.92 4.80
N TYR A 233 -7.54 39.90 4.13
CA TYR A 233 -8.72 40.63 4.59
C TYR A 233 -9.07 40.20 6.02
N LYS A 234 -9.03 41.15 6.97
CA LYS A 234 -9.67 40.98 8.28
C LYS A 234 -11.18 40.88 8.04
N LYS A 235 -11.80 39.75 8.37
CA LYS A 235 -13.24 39.70 8.68
C LYS A 235 -13.45 40.21 10.10
#